data_AF-A0A0B1TFN8-F1
#
_entry.id   AF-A0A0B1TFN8-F1
#
_cell.length_a   1.000
_cell.length_b   1.000
_cell.length_c   1.000
_cell.angle_alpha   90.00
_cell.angle_beta   90.00
_cell.angle_gamma   90.00
#
_symmetry.space_group_name_H-M   'P 1'
#
loop_
_entity.id
_entity.type
_entity.pdbx_description
1 polymer ?
#
loop_
_entity_poly.entity_id
_entity_poly.type
_entity_poly.pdbx_seq_one_letter_code
_entity_poly.pdbx_strand_id
1 'polypeptide(L)'
;MMARERADFELGKRHLANMMNLDPHTMTQDDIDTEPLAATTKSRLFGPDIPPVTVDPVTKRRQATVNTRCKDTKAEVTVSDAGSGKFDIDGHGLHTFRHLIARFKNY
;
A
#
# COMPACT_ATOMS: atom_id res chain seq x y z
N MET A 1 -20.91 7.18 31.60
CA MET A 1 -20.21 7.21 30.30
C MET A 1 -18.85 6.53 30.43
N MET A 2 -17.96 7.05 31.27
CA MET A 2 -16.58 6.55 31.49
C MET A 2 -16.41 5.08 31.95
N ALA A 3 -17.35 4.52 32.72
CA ALA A 3 -17.20 3.16 33.25
C ALA A 3 -17.39 2.07 32.17
N ARG A 4 -18.24 2.35 31.16
CA ARG A 4 -18.53 1.42 30.07
C ARG A 4 -17.38 1.40 29.06
N GLU A 5 -16.86 2.58 28.74
CA GLU A 5 -15.70 2.77 27.86
C GLU A 5 -14.45 2.07 28.40
N ARG A 6 -14.22 2.10 29.72
CA ARG A 6 -13.12 1.35 30.34
C ARG A 6 -13.28 -0.16 30.22
N ALA A 7 -14.48 -0.68 30.43
CA ALA A 7 -14.76 -2.11 30.29
C ALA A 7 -14.62 -2.59 28.84
N ASP A 8 -15.09 -1.78 27.88
CA ASP A 8 -14.96 -2.07 26.45
C ASP A 8 -13.49 -2.02 26.00
N PHE A 9 -12.70 -1.10 26.54
CA PHE A 9 -11.26 -1.01 26.29
C PHE A 9 -10.49 -2.22 26.85
N GLU A 10 -10.75 -2.63 28.09
CA GLU A 10 -10.12 -3.81 28.69
C GLU A 10 -10.50 -5.11 27.95
N LEU A 11 -11.75 -5.21 27.50
CA LEU A 11 -12.21 -6.32 26.68
C LEU A 11 -11.46 -6.35 25.34
N GLY A 12 -11.36 -5.21 24.65
CA GLY A 12 -10.60 -5.08 23.40
C GLY A 12 -9.13 -5.44 23.55
N LYS A 13 -8.49 -4.98 24.63
CA LYS A 13 -7.09 -5.28 24.97
C LYS A 13 -6.84 -6.79 25.07
N ARG A 14 -7.74 -7.54 25.72
CA ARG A 14 -7.63 -8.99 25.87
C ARG A 14 -7.84 -9.74 24.56
N HIS A 15 -8.79 -9.31 23.73
CA HIS A 15 -9.02 -9.90 22.41
C HIS A 15 -7.80 -9.71 21.49
N LEU A 16 -7.18 -8.52 21.52
CA LEU A 16 -6.00 -8.22 20.73
C LEU A 16 -4.80 -9.06 21.17
N ALA A 17 -4.54 -9.16 22.48
CA ALA A 17 -3.49 -10.04 23.01
C ALA A 17 -3.69 -11.52 22.63
N ASN A 18 -4.94 -12.02 22.66
CA ASN A 18 -5.27 -13.37 22.21
C ASN A 18 -4.98 -13.59 20.71
N MET A 19 -5.36 -12.63 19.85
CA MET A 19 -5.09 -12.70 18.41
C MET A 19 -3.59 -12.67 18.09
N MET A 20 -2.80 -12.00 18.93
CA MET A 20 -1.35 -11.86 18.78
C MET A 20 -0.54 -12.93 19.53
N ASN A 21 -1.20 -13.84 20.25
CA ASN A 21 -0.55 -14.84 21.10
C ASN A 21 0.42 -14.22 22.14
N LEU A 22 0.04 -13.05 22.68
CA LEU A 22 0.77 -12.29 23.70
C LEU A 22 0.03 -12.35 25.04
N ASP A 23 0.75 -12.15 26.15
CA ASP A 23 0.13 -12.06 27.47
C ASP A 23 -0.54 -10.67 27.65
N PRO A 24 -1.87 -10.60 27.88
CA PRO A 24 -2.61 -9.35 28.06
C PRO A 24 -2.08 -8.44 29.18
N HIS A 25 -1.40 -9.02 30.18
CA HIS A 25 -0.82 -8.28 31.31
C HIS A 25 0.52 -7.64 30.98
N THR A 26 1.20 -8.12 29.94
CA THR A 26 2.50 -7.61 29.49
C THR A 26 2.37 -6.61 28.34
N MET A 27 1.20 -6.55 27.69
CA MET A 27 0.95 -5.70 26.53
C MET A 27 0.92 -4.21 26.93
N THR A 28 1.86 -3.46 26.36
CA THR A 28 2.05 -2.02 26.57
C THR A 28 1.21 -1.19 25.61
N GLN A 29 1.11 0.13 25.84
CA GLN A 29 0.44 1.02 24.90
C GLN A 29 1.18 1.09 23.56
N ASP A 30 2.51 0.96 23.55
CA ASP A 30 3.30 0.90 22.32
C ASP A 30 2.94 -0.34 21.48
N ASP A 31 2.69 -1.49 22.12
CA ASP A 31 2.21 -2.69 21.43
C ASP A 31 0.80 -2.48 20.85
N ILE A 32 -0.07 -1.77 21.58
CA ILE A 32 -1.42 -1.40 21.13
C ILE A 32 -1.37 -0.36 20.01
N ASP A 33 -0.37 0.51 19.96
CA ASP A 33 -0.26 1.56 18.94
C ASP A 33 0.44 1.05 17.66
N THR A 34 1.31 0.04 17.79
CA THR A 34 2.09 -0.52 16.68
C THR A 34 1.30 -1.53 15.83
N GLU A 35 0.36 -2.26 16.44
CA GLU A 35 -0.14 -3.53 15.91
C GLU A 35 -1.60 -3.60 15.36
N PRO A 36 -2.57 -2.71 15.68
CA PRO A 36 -3.97 -2.92 15.29
C PRO A 36 -4.22 -2.69 13.80
N LEU A 37 -3.43 -1.81 13.17
CA LEU A 37 -3.54 -1.56 11.73
C LEU A 37 -2.60 -2.45 10.91
N ALA A 38 -1.80 -3.28 11.59
CA ALA A 38 -0.69 -4.04 11.03
C ALA A 38 -0.94 -5.52 10.91
N ALA A 39 -1.27 -6.13 12.04
CA ALA A 39 -1.35 -7.56 12.18
C ALA A 39 -2.64 -8.11 11.58
N THR A 40 -3.72 -7.33 11.55
CA THR A 40 -5.02 -7.83 11.08
C THR A 40 -5.23 -7.68 9.58
N THR A 41 -4.48 -6.82 8.86
CA THR A 41 -4.14 -6.98 7.42
C THR A 41 -3.33 -5.76 6.91
N LYS A 42 -1.99 -5.82 6.98
CA LYS A 42 -1.09 -4.90 6.23
C LYS A 42 -0.82 -5.33 4.79
N SER A 43 -1.34 -6.48 4.37
CA SER A 43 -1.28 -6.95 2.99
C SER A 43 -2.60 -7.58 2.58
N ARG A 44 -2.93 -7.43 1.30
CA ARG A 44 -4.04 -8.14 0.67
C ARG A 44 -3.73 -9.64 0.75
N LEU A 45 -4.63 -10.43 1.34
CA LEU A 45 -4.51 -11.89 1.44
C LEU A 45 -4.24 -12.57 0.07
N PHE A 46 -4.55 -11.89 -1.04
CA PHE A 46 -4.25 -12.30 -2.42
C PHE A 46 -4.02 -11.09 -3.35
N GLY A 47 -2.85 -10.94 -3.96
CA GLY A 47 -2.57 -9.95 -5.02
C GLY A 47 -1.13 -9.43 -4.98
N PRO A 48 -0.63 -8.77 -6.04
CA PRO A 48 0.70 -8.18 -6.04
C PRO A 48 0.81 -7.06 -4.99
N ASP A 49 1.97 -6.94 -4.37
CA ASP A 49 2.25 -5.92 -3.36
C ASP A 49 1.97 -4.52 -3.90
N ILE A 50 1.29 -3.71 -3.07
CA ILE A 50 1.07 -2.29 -3.38
C ILE A 50 2.39 -1.57 -3.13
N PRO A 51 2.95 -0.86 -4.12
CA PRO A 51 4.20 -0.13 -3.92
C PRO A 51 4.02 1.01 -2.90
N PRO A 52 5.05 1.30 -2.09
CA PRO A 52 5.01 2.43 -1.18
C PRO A 52 4.92 3.75 -1.96
N VAL A 53 4.14 4.69 -1.44
CA VAL A 53 3.97 6.02 -2.01
C VAL A 53 4.88 7.01 -1.29
N THR A 54 5.74 7.70 -2.03
CA THR A 54 6.66 8.72 -1.52
C THR A 54 6.23 10.09 -2.03
N VAL A 55 6.37 11.14 -1.20
CA VAL A 55 6.16 12.53 -1.65
C VAL A 55 7.48 13.07 -2.19
N ASP A 56 7.48 13.49 -3.47
CA ASP A 56 8.64 14.13 -4.08
C ASP A 56 8.85 15.52 -3.45
N PRO A 57 10.06 15.83 -2.94
CA PRO A 57 10.35 17.08 -2.26
C PRO A 57 10.25 18.32 -3.17
N VAL A 58 10.46 18.16 -4.48
CA VAL A 58 10.47 19.29 -5.43
C VAL A 58 9.06 19.58 -5.92
N THR A 59 8.38 18.55 -6.42
CA THR A 59 7.06 18.72 -7.03
C THR A 59 5.93 18.69 -5.99
N LYS A 60 6.23 18.26 -4.75
CA LYS A 60 5.25 17.99 -3.66
C LYS A 60 4.15 17.00 -4.06
N ARG A 61 4.37 16.23 -5.14
CA ARG A 61 3.43 15.24 -5.64
C ARG A 61 3.72 13.89 -5.02
N ARG A 62 2.68 13.08 -4.88
CA ARG A 62 2.83 11.69 -4.46
C ARG A 62 3.24 10.87 -5.67
N GLN A 63 4.28 10.06 -5.51
CA GLN A 63 4.83 9.19 -6.52
C GLN A 63 4.93 7.76 -5.99
N ALA A 64 4.70 6.79 -6.87
CA ALA A 64 4.94 5.37 -6.62
C ALA A 64 5.82 4.82 -7.74
N THR A 65 6.88 4.10 -7.37
CA THR A 65 7.78 3.46 -8.33
C THR A 65 7.62 1.94 -8.23
N VAL A 66 7.54 1.29 -9.38
CA VAL A 66 7.40 -0.16 -9.51
C VAL A 66 8.35 -0.70 -10.55
N ASN A 67 8.97 -1.84 -10.23
CA ASN A 67 9.73 -2.63 -11.17
C ASN A 67 8.91 -3.84 -11.61
N THR A 68 8.79 -4.03 -12.92
CA THR A 68 8.07 -5.16 -13.51
C THR A 68 8.95 -5.91 -14.50
N ARG A 69 8.60 -7.17 -14.76
CA ARG A 69 9.23 -8.02 -15.77
C ARG A 69 8.16 -8.74 -16.57
N CYS A 70 8.32 -8.77 -17.89
CA CYS A 70 7.54 -9.61 -18.78
C CYS A 70 8.49 -10.30 -19.77
N LYS A 71 8.50 -11.64 -19.77
CA LYS A 71 9.48 -12.44 -20.52
C LYS A 71 10.90 -11.93 -20.21
N ASP A 72 11.68 -11.57 -21.22
CA ASP A 72 13.06 -11.08 -21.04
C ASP A 72 13.17 -9.57 -20.83
N THR A 73 12.05 -8.83 -20.87
CA THR A 73 12.03 -7.39 -20.70
C THR A 73 11.74 -7.00 -19.25
N LYS A 74 12.46 -6.00 -18.74
CA LYS A 74 12.20 -5.35 -17.45
C LYS A 74 11.83 -3.89 -17.68
N ALA A 75 10.95 -3.35 -16.85
CA ALA A 75 10.56 -1.95 -16.91
C ALA A 75 10.43 -1.39 -15.49
N GLU A 76 11.02 -0.21 -15.28
CA GLU A 76 10.80 0.62 -14.11
C GLU A 76 9.78 1.70 -14.47
N VAL A 77 8.73 1.84 -13.66
CA VAL A 77 7.65 2.79 -13.91
C VAL A 77 7.44 3.62 -12.68
N THR A 78 7.47 4.94 -12.86
CA THR A 78 7.11 5.91 -11.81
C THR A 78 5.79 6.57 -12.18
N VAL A 79 4.82 6.54 -11.28
CA VAL A 79 3.51 7.15 -11.45
C VAL A 79 3.33 8.26 -10.43
N SER A 80 3.05 9.48 -10.90
CA SER A 80 2.74 10.64 -10.04
C SER A 80 1.24 10.89 -9.96
N ASP A 81 0.75 11.41 -8.84
CA ASP A 81 -0.64 11.86 -8.70
C ASP A 81 -0.94 13.14 -9.50
N ALA A 82 -2.23 13.40 -9.72
CA ALA A 82 -2.75 14.51 -10.54
C ALA A 82 -2.16 14.55 -11.97
N GLY A 83 -2.16 13.41 -12.65
CA GLY A 83 -1.68 13.28 -14.02
C GLY A 83 -2.61 13.93 -15.04
N SER A 84 -2.04 14.52 -16.10
CA SER A 84 -2.77 15.05 -17.26
C SER A 84 -2.85 14.03 -18.42
N GLY A 85 -2.59 12.75 -18.16
CA GLY A 85 -2.50 11.70 -19.19
C GLY A 85 -1.22 11.73 -20.03
N LYS A 86 -0.14 12.36 -19.53
CA LYS A 86 1.18 12.33 -20.18
C LYS A 86 1.92 11.04 -19.83
N PHE A 87 2.55 10.45 -20.84
CA PHE A 87 3.37 9.26 -20.72
C PHE A 87 4.71 9.54 -21.41
N ASP A 88 5.79 9.29 -20.69
CA ASP A 88 7.15 9.33 -21.21
C ASP A 88 7.75 7.94 -21.02
N ILE A 89 8.22 7.35 -22.12
CA ILE A 89 8.79 6.00 -22.18
C ILE A 89 10.16 6.18 -22.83
N ASP A 90 11.19 6.33 -22.01
CA ASP A 90 12.57 6.58 -22.43
C ASP A 90 12.70 7.76 -23.43
N GLY A 91 11.96 8.86 -23.18
CA GLY A 91 11.92 10.03 -24.06
C GLY A 91 10.94 9.94 -25.24
N HIS A 92 10.20 8.84 -25.37
CA HIS A 92 9.15 8.67 -26.37
C HIS A 92 7.76 8.79 -25.75
N GLY A 93 6.86 9.49 -26.45
CA GLY A 93 5.45 9.51 -26.08
C GLY A 93 4.75 8.18 -26.35
N LEU A 94 3.67 7.90 -25.62
CA LEU A 94 2.87 6.68 -25.78
C LEU A 94 2.38 6.43 -27.21
N HIS A 95 2.17 7.49 -28.00
CA HIS A 95 1.73 7.40 -29.40
C HIS A 95 2.74 6.71 -30.32
N THR A 96 4.03 6.69 -29.98
CA THR A 96 5.06 5.95 -30.73
C THR A 96 4.77 4.45 -30.71
N PHE A 97 4.08 3.96 -29.68
CA PHE A 97 3.77 2.56 -29.45
C PHE A 97 2.33 2.19 -29.86
N ARG A 98 1.77 2.85 -30.89
CA ARG A 98 0.37 2.62 -31.37
C ARG A 98 0.02 1.15 -31.60
N HIS A 99 0.95 0.34 -32.11
CA HIS A 99 0.74 -1.09 -32.33
C HIS A 99 0.49 -1.89 -31.03
N LEU A 100 1.01 -1.43 -29.88
CA LEU A 100 0.80 -2.04 -28.57
C LEU A 100 -0.56 -1.66 -27.96
N ILE A 101 -1.01 -0.42 -28.15
CA ILE A 101 -2.31 0.07 -27.64
C ILE A 101 -3.47 -0.75 -28.23
N ALA A 102 -3.36 -1.18 -29.49
CA ALA A 102 -4.39 -1.97 -30.16
C ALA A 102 -4.61 -3.36 -29.53
N ARG A 103 -3.59 -3.94 -28.86
CA ARG A 103 -3.72 -5.24 -28.16
C ARG A 103 -4.42 -5.13 -26.81
N PHE A 104 -4.38 -3.97 -26.15
CA PHE A 104 -4.90 -3.79 -24.80
C PHE A 104 -6.43 -3.64 -24.73
N LYS A 105 -7.09 -3.33 -25.86
CA LYS A 105 -8.56 -3.12 -25.92
C LYS A 105 -9.42 -4.39 -25.99
N ASN A 106 -8.82 -5.59 -25.97
CA ASN A 106 -9.52 -6.86 -26.19
C ASN A 106 -9.66 -7.74 -24.93
N TYR A 107 -9.59 -7.15 -23.73
CA TYR A 107 -9.88 -7.83 -22.45
C TYR A 107 -10.89 -7.01 -21.66
#